data_AF-A0A1G3G9I8-F1
#
_entry.id   AF-A0A1G3G9I8-F1
#
_cell.length_a   1.000
_cell.length_b   1.000
_cell.length_c   1.000
_cell.angle_alpha   90.00
_cell.angle_beta   90.00
_cell.angle_gamma   90.00
#
_symmetry.space_group_name_H-M   'P 1'
#
loop_
_entity.id
_entity.type
_entity.pdbx_description
1 polymer ?
#
loop_
_entity_poly.entity_id
_entity_poly.type
_entity_poly.pdbx_seq_one_letter_code
_entity_poly.pdbx_strand_id
1 'polypeptide(L)'
;MGTEWVAVGLSRDLPAGVAMPALWQGRELAVWRSASGKLSAWNDRCPHRGMRLSHGFVRGETLACIYHGWVYGTSGSCIHIPAHPDLVPPATIKAETFLCVEAGGVIWVGAAGATDTPPEFAGYVPLRSVATQADAAALAQASGLEQAAQGLLGSTAAGGVCLILSTSQTKTTIHALAAKEADRVALSRWLDGVVRRAEERVLA
;
A
#
# COMPACT_ATOMS: atom_id res chain seq x y z
N MET A 1 -9.45 -5.07 -20.44
CA MET A 1 -8.67 -5.52 -19.27
C MET A 1 -8.54 -4.30 -18.38
N GLY A 2 -9.20 -4.31 -17.23
CA GLY A 2 -9.44 -3.11 -16.42
C GLY A 2 -8.15 -2.44 -15.96
N THR A 3 -8.14 -1.12 -15.98
CA THR A 3 -7.14 -0.25 -15.35
C THR A 3 -7.24 -0.39 -13.84
N GLU A 4 -6.69 -1.48 -13.30
CA GLU A 4 -6.87 -1.82 -11.89
C GLU A 4 -5.92 -1.04 -10.98
N TRP A 5 -6.43 0.08 -10.48
CA TRP A 5 -5.93 0.72 -9.28
C TRP A 5 -6.01 -0.25 -8.11
N VAL A 6 -4.87 -0.56 -7.49
CA VAL A 6 -4.79 -1.42 -6.30
C VAL A 6 -4.51 -0.53 -5.09
N ALA A 7 -5.30 -0.69 -4.03
CA ALA A 7 -4.99 -0.05 -2.75
C ALA A 7 -3.74 -0.70 -2.16
N VAL A 8 -2.77 0.11 -1.77
CA VAL A 8 -1.48 -0.40 -1.24
C VAL A 8 -1.21 0.05 0.19
N GLY A 9 -2.07 0.89 0.74
CA GLY A 9 -1.92 1.46 2.08
C GLY A 9 -2.97 2.49 2.40
N LEU A 10 -3.05 2.90 3.66
CA LEU A 10 -3.82 4.08 4.08
C LEU A 10 -2.86 5.27 4.20
N SER A 11 -3.34 6.46 3.83
CA SER A 11 -2.50 7.67 3.79
C SER A 11 -1.81 7.96 5.12
N ARG A 12 -2.53 7.78 6.24
CA ARG A 12 -1.99 8.01 7.59
C ARG A 12 -0.94 6.97 8.03
N ASP A 13 -0.88 5.81 7.37
CA ASP A 13 0.12 4.79 7.68
C ASP A 13 1.48 5.18 7.04
N LEU A 14 1.48 6.16 6.13
CA LEU A 14 2.66 6.71 5.45
C LEU A 14 2.73 8.24 5.58
N PRO A 15 3.10 8.77 6.76
CA PRO A 15 3.31 10.20 6.93
C PRO A 15 4.52 10.70 6.12
N ALA A 16 4.67 12.02 6.02
CA ALA A 16 5.79 12.62 5.29
C ALA A 16 7.15 12.18 5.87
N GLY A 17 8.11 11.89 4.99
CA GLY A 17 9.45 11.43 5.40
C GLY A 17 9.53 9.93 5.71
N VAL A 18 8.52 9.13 5.37
CA VAL A 18 8.49 7.69 5.66
C VAL A 18 8.43 6.88 4.36
N ALA A 19 9.03 5.69 4.40
CA ALA A 19 8.91 4.64 3.40
C ALA A 19 8.30 3.38 4.05
N MET A 20 7.52 2.62 3.29
CA MET A 20 6.89 1.38 3.73
C MET A 20 6.84 0.34 2.61
N PRO A 21 6.84 -0.96 2.93
CA PRO A 21 6.61 -2.01 1.95
C PRO A 21 5.13 -2.06 1.56
N ALA A 22 4.86 -2.36 0.30
CA ALA A 22 3.51 -2.64 -0.17
C ALA A 22 3.49 -3.68 -1.30
N LEU A 23 2.30 -4.07 -1.76
CA LEU A 23 2.11 -5.08 -2.80
C LEU A 23 1.21 -4.56 -3.92
N TRP A 24 1.61 -4.80 -5.16
CA TRP A 24 0.83 -4.48 -6.34
C TRP A 24 0.92 -5.62 -7.35
N GLN A 25 -0.20 -6.34 -7.57
CA GLN A 25 -0.30 -7.45 -8.50
C GLN A 25 0.85 -8.49 -8.36
N GLY A 26 1.16 -8.86 -7.10
CA GLY A 26 2.25 -9.79 -6.77
C GLY A 26 3.66 -9.19 -6.80
N ARG A 27 3.83 -7.92 -7.15
CA ARG A 27 5.10 -7.20 -7.12
C ARG A 27 5.27 -6.48 -5.79
N GLU A 28 6.47 -6.58 -5.21
CA GLU A 28 6.83 -5.87 -3.98
C GLU A 28 7.21 -4.43 -4.30
N LEU A 29 6.59 -3.49 -3.59
CA LEU A 29 6.79 -2.06 -3.80
C LEU A 29 7.39 -1.38 -2.57
N ALA A 30 8.25 -0.39 -2.81
CA ALA A 30 8.60 0.64 -1.86
C ALA A 30 7.68 1.84 -2.10
N VAL A 31 6.73 2.08 -1.20
CA VAL A 31 5.91 3.28 -1.22
C VAL A 31 6.48 4.26 -0.21
N TRP A 32 6.74 5.49 -0.62
CA TRP A 32 7.32 6.48 0.26
C TRP A 32 6.75 7.86 -0.01
N ARG A 33 6.80 8.70 1.03
CA ARG A 33 6.34 10.09 0.98
C ARG A 33 7.51 11.00 1.29
N SER A 34 7.80 11.92 0.37
CA SER A 34 8.83 12.93 0.57
C SER A 34 8.51 13.86 1.74
N ALA A 35 9.47 14.66 2.16
CA ALA A 35 9.27 15.64 3.23
C ALA A 35 8.20 16.69 2.85
N SER A 36 8.09 17.04 1.56
CA SER A 36 7.02 17.93 1.06
C SER A 36 5.66 17.26 0.90
N GLY A 37 5.56 15.95 1.17
CA GLY A 37 4.31 15.19 1.08
C GLY A 37 4.07 14.48 -0.26
N LYS A 38 5.01 14.58 -1.21
CA LYS A 38 4.89 13.93 -2.53
C LYS A 38 5.03 12.42 -2.39
N LEU A 39 4.04 11.71 -2.91
CA LEU A 39 3.96 10.26 -2.88
C LEU A 39 4.73 9.63 -4.05
N SER A 40 5.34 8.47 -3.83
CA SER A 40 6.05 7.70 -4.85
C SER A 40 5.94 6.21 -4.55
N ALA A 41 5.77 5.39 -5.59
CA ALA A 41 5.78 3.93 -5.50
C ALA A 41 6.79 3.37 -6.48
N TRP A 42 7.73 2.58 -5.98
CA TRP A 42 8.83 1.99 -6.76
C TRP A 42 8.88 0.49 -6.58
N ASN A 43 9.56 -0.21 -7.49
CA ASN A 43 9.91 -1.60 -7.25
C ASN A 43 10.80 -1.68 -5.99
N ASP A 44 10.52 -2.59 -5.06
CA ASP A 44 11.20 -2.66 -3.76
C ASP A 44 12.59 -3.29 -3.86
N ARG A 45 13.41 -2.82 -4.80
CA ARG A 45 14.70 -3.42 -5.13
C ARG A 45 15.69 -2.36 -5.59
N CYS A 46 16.72 -2.14 -4.78
CA CYS A 46 17.82 -1.24 -5.11
C CYS A 46 18.60 -1.78 -6.34
N PRO A 47 18.76 -0.98 -7.42
CA PRO A 47 19.50 -1.39 -8.62
C PRO A 47 20.96 -1.83 -8.38
N HIS A 48 21.56 -1.47 -7.25
CA HIS A 48 22.93 -1.85 -6.92
C HIS A 48 23.07 -3.35 -6.59
N ARG A 49 22.43 -3.79 -5.50
CA ARG A 49 22.54 -5.20 -4.99
C ARG A 49 21.22 -5.78 -4.51
N GLY A 50 20.10 -5.16 -4.86
CA GLY A 50 18.77 -5.69 -4.60
C GLY A 50 18.24 -5.53 -3.18
N MET A 51 18.88 -4.73 -2.32
CA MET A 51 18.30 -4.39 -1.01
C MET A 51 16.94 -3.72 -1.18
N ARG A 52 16.00 -4.04 -0.29
CA ARG A 52 14.67 -3.42 -0.25
C ARG A 52 14.78 -1.93 0.04
N LEU A 53 14.21 -1.11 -0.83
CA LEU A 53 14.18 0.34 -0.73
C LEU A 53 13.14 0.83 0.29
N SER A 54 12.12 0.01 0.57
CA SER A 54 11.10 0.24 1.61
C SER A 54 11.70 0.36 3.01
N HIS A 55 12.89 -0.23 3.25
CA HIS A 55 13.67 -0.09 4.48
C HIS A 55 14.63 1.10 4.46
N GLY A 56 14.61 1.91 3.42
CA GLY A 56 15.48 3.07 3.25
C GLY A 56 15.06 4.27 4.10
N PHE A 57 15.78 5.37 3.90
CA PHE A 57 15.56 6.61 4.62
C PHE A 57 15.15 7.72 3.67
N VAL A 58 13.98 8.30 3.91
CA VAL A 58 13.58 9.50 3.18
C VAL A 58 14.34 10.71 3.73
N ARG A 59 14.91 11.51 2.83
CA ARG A 59 15.63 12.76 3.13
C ARG A 59 15.22 13.81 2.11
N GLY A 60 14.37 14.75 2.52
CA GLY A 60 13.79 15.73 1.60
C GLY A 60 12.99 15.04 0.49
N GLU A 61 13.41 15.25 -0.76
CA GLU A 61 12.81 14.69 -1.98
C GLU A 61 13.53 13.44 -2.50
N THR A 62 14.21 12.71 -1.59
CA THR A 62 15.03 11.55 -1.95
C THR A 62 14.80 10.38 -1.00
N LEU A 63 15.09 9.18 -1.51
CA LEU A 63 15.14 7.95 -0.72
C LEU A 63 16.56 7.37 -0.80
N ALA A 64 17.19 7.19 0.36
CA ALA A 64 18.50 6.57 0.48
C ALA A 64 18.36 5.09 0.85
N CYS A 65 19.04 4.21 0.11
CA CYS A 65 19.08 2.79 0.40
C CYS A 65 19.85 2.52 1.69
N ILE A 66 19.27 1.75 2.62
CA ILE A 66 19.89 1.41 3.91
C ILE A 66 21.21 0.64 3.78
N TYR A 67 21.47 -0.02 2.65
CA TYR A 67 22.65 -0.88 2.52
C TYR A 67 23.94 -0.07 2.30
N HIS A 68 24.02 0.70 1.21
CA HIS A 68 25.23 1.45 0.84
C HIS A 68 24.96 2.95 0.67
N GLY A 69 23.79 3.42 1.09
CA GLY A 69 23.44 4.84 1.06
C GLY A 69 23.22 5.42 -0.33
N TRP A 70 23.08 4.60 -1.39
CA TRP A 70 22.75 5.11 -2.72
C TRP A 70 21.43 5.89 -2.66
N VAL A 71 21.46 7.11 -3.17
CA VAL A 71 20.34 8.07 -3.06
C VAL A 71 19.64 8.17 -4.40
N TYR A 72 18.31 8.10 -4.35
CA TYR A 72 17.44 8.19 -5.51
C TYR A 72 16.48 9.38 -5.36
N GLY A 73 16.30 10.16 -6.42
CA GLY A 73 15.27 11.21 -6.48
C GLY A 73 13.88 10.64 -6.81
N THR A 74 12.82 11.46 -6.78
CA THR A 74 11.42 11.00 -6.99
C THR A 74 11.16 10.28 -8.31
N SER A 75 11.99 10.50 -9.34
CA SER A 75 11.92 9.81 -10.63
C SER A 75 12.56 8.41 -10.61
N GLY A 76 13.02 7.94 -9.45
CA GLY A 76 13.77 6.69 -9.29
C GLY A 76 15.23 6.79 -9.74
N SER A 77 15.69 7.92 -10.30
CA SER A 77 17.07 8.06 -10.78
C SER A 77 18.06 8.15 -9.62
N CYS A 78 19.18 7.42 -9.69
CA CYS A 78 20.27 7.56 -8.73
C CYS A 78 20.95 8.92 -8.94
N ILE A 79 21.05 9.70 -7.87
CA ILE A 79 21.61 11.06 -7.91
C ILE A 79 22.87 11.20 -7.07
N HIS A 80 23.14 10.24 -6.17
CA HIS A 80 24.33 10.29 -5.34
C HIS A 80 24.76 8.88 -4.88
N ILE A 81 26.07 8.62 -4.94
CA ILE A 81 26.73 7.40 -4.48
C ILE A 81 27.77 7.80 -3.42
N PRO A 82 27.53 7.56 -2.12
CA PRO A 82 28.39 8.08 -1.06
C PRO A 82 29.87 7.66 -1.15
N ALA A 83 30.15 6.45 -1.65
CA ALA A 83 31.52 5.95 -1.80
C ALA A 83 32.30 6.64 -2.94
N HIS A 84 31.59 7.32 -3.84
CA HIS A 84 32.17 8.05 -4.98
C HIS A 84 31.49 9.43 -5.08
N PRO A 85 31.75 10.34 -4.13
CA PRO A 85 30.98 11.57 -3.99
C PRO A 85 31.07 12.51 -5.19
N ASP A 86 32.20 12.49 -5.92
CA ASP A 86 32.43 13.32 -7.10
C ASP A 86 31.95 12.66 -8.41
N LEU A 87 31.50 11.41 -8.35
CA LEU A 87 30.97 10.70 -9.50
C LEU A 87 29.55 11.17 -9.80
N VAL A 88 29.30 11.60 -11.03
CA VAL A 88 27.93 11.71 -11.56
C VAL A 88 27.40 10.31 -11.85
N PRO A 89 26.38 9.80 -11.15
CA PRO A 89 25.89 8.45 -11.38
C PRO A 89 25.37 8.29 -12.82
N PRO A 90 25.65 7.16 -13.49
CA PRO A 90 25.10 6.89 -14.82
C PRO A 90 23.57 6.98 -14.84
N ALA A 91 23.03 7.64 -15.86
CA ALA A 91 21.58 7.81 -16.01
C ALA A 91 20.80 6.50 -16.15
N THR A 92 21.47 5.39 -16.47
CA THR A 92 20.88 4.04 -16.53
C THR A 92 20.56 3.45 -15.16
N ILE A 93 21.12 3.99 -14.07
CA ILE A 93 20.87 3.52 -12.71
C ILE A 93 19.56 4.13 -12.20
N LYS A 94 18.47 3.40 -12.35
CA LYS A 94 17.14 3.84 -11.89
C LYS A 94 16.37 2.72 -11.19
N ALA A 95 15.67 3.08 -10.12
CA ALA A 95 14.56 2.28 -9.61
C ALA A 95 13.38 2.39 -10.57
N GLU A 96 12.68 1.29 -10.81
CA GLU A 96 11.45 1.28 -11.58
C GLU A 96 10.32 1.93 -10.78
N THR A 97 9.54 2.81 -11.41
CA THR A 97 8.51 3.63 -10.77
C THR A 97 7.12 3.31 -11.28
N PHE A 98 6.11 3.44 -10.43
CA PHE A 98 4.70 3.21 -10.75
C PHE A 98 3.88 4.49 -10.54
N LEU A 99 2.71 4.56 -11.19
CA LEU A 99 1.76 5.61 -10.91
C LEU A 99 1.21 5.42 -9.50
N CYS A 100 1.31 6.46 -8.67
CA CYS A 100 0.87 6.41 -7.29
C CYS A 100 0.12 7.69 -6.93
N VAL A 101 -1.09 7.55 -6.39
CA VAL A 101 -1.96 8.68 -6.04
C VAL A 101 -2.63 8.42 -4.70
N GLU A 102 -3.11 9.50 -4.10
CA GLU A 102 -3.87 9.46 -2.86
C GLU A 102 -5.30 9.91 -3.13
N ALA A 103 -6.29 9.10 -2.73
CA ALA A 103 -7.71 9.41 -2.87
C ALA A 103 -8.51 8.74 -1.73
N GLY A 104 -9.43 9.48 -1.11
CA GLY A 104 -10.26 8.95 -0.01
C GLY A 104 -9.49 8.53 1.25
N GLY A 105 -8.26 9.04 1.44
CA GLY A 105 -7.37 8.61 2.52
C GLY A 105 -6.72 7.24 2.28
N VAL A 106 -6.81 6.71 1.06
CA VAL A 106 -6.19 5.47 0.60
C VAL A 106 -5.10 5.80 -0.42
N ILE A 107 -4.01 5.05 -0.37
CA ILE A 107 -2.88 5.12 -1.31
C ILE A 107 -3.14 4.09 -2.40
N TRP A 108 -3.16 4.54 -3.64
CA TRP A 108 -3.47 3.73 -4.81
C TRP A 108 -2.26 3.63 -5.73
N VAL A 109 -2.03 2.44 -6.29
CA VAL A 109 -1.02 2.22 -7.33
C VAL A 109 -1.69 1.68 -8.58
N GLY A 110 -1.41 2.33 -9.70
CA GLY A 110 -1.92 1.99 -11.03
C GLY A 110 -0.81 1.63 -11.99
N ALA A 111 -1.18 1.04 -13.12
CA ALA A 111 -0.25 0.79 -14.22
C ALA A 111 0.31 2.11 -14.78
N ALA A 112 1.50 2.05 -15.37
CA ALA A 112 2.06 3.20 -16.08
C ALA A 112 1.11 3.63 -17.21
N GLY A 113 0.76 4.92 -17.26
CA GLY A 113 -0.14 5.47 -18.28
C GLY A 113 -1.63 5.24 -18.04
N ALA A 114 -2.05 4.76 -16.85
CA ALA A 114 -3.46 4.77 -16.47
C ALA A 114 -4.02 6.20 -16.53
N THR A 115 -5.17 6.37 -17.20
CA THR A 115 -5.83 7.67 -17.42
C THR A 115 -7.13 7.81 -16.63
N ASP A 116 -7.63 6.73 -16.06
CA ASP A 116 -8.76 6.70 -15.14
C ASP A 116 -8.31 7.02 -13.71
N THR A 117 -9.28 7.33 -12.86
CA THR A 117 -9.06 7.67 -11.45
C THR A 117 -9.29 6.46 -10.56
N PRO A 118 -8.59 6.35 -9.41
CA PRO A 118 -8.89 5.31 -8.43
C PRO A 118 -10.33 5.44 -7.90
N PRO A 119 -10.91 4.36 -7.36
CA PRO A 119 -12.26 4.41 -6.81
C PRO A 119 -12.38 5.38 -5.62
N GLU A 120 -13.54 6.03 -5.53
CA GLU A 120 -13.89 6.88 -4.41
C GLU A 120 -14.83 6.16 -3.45
N PHE A 121 -14.60 6.35 -2.15
CA PHE A 121 -15.42 5.79 -1.08
C PHE A 121 -16.10 6.92 -0.30
N ALA A 122 -16.98 7.66 -0.98
CA ALA A 122 -17.69 8.80 -0.39
C ALA A 122 -18.47 8.37 0.87
N GLY A 123 -18.37 9.17 1.94
CA GLY A 123 -19.01 8.85 3.23
C GLY A 123 -18.26 7.85 4.11
N TYR A 124 -17.17 7.26 3.60
CA TYR A 124 -16.28 6.39 4.37
C TYR A 124 -14.97 7.11 4.70
N VAL A 125 -14.33 6.66 5.78
CA VAL A 125 -13.02 7.14 6.24
C VAL A 125 -12.14 5.96 6.62
N PRO A 126 -10.81 6.06 6.43
CA PRO A 126 -9.88 5.00 6.82
C PRO A 126 -10.05 4.56 8.28
N LEU A 127 -10.19 3.25 8.53
CA LEU A 127 -10.26 2.65 9.86
C LEU A 127 -8.92 2.07 10.27
N ARG A 128 -8.39 1.06 9.56
CA ARG A 128 -7.03 0.49 9.72
C ARG A 128 -6.69 -0.52 8.63
N SER A 129 -5.39 -0.77 8.49
CA SER A 129 -4.87 -1.87 7.67
C SER A 129 -4.64 -3.10 8.55
N VAL A 130 -5.03 -4.29 8.09
CA VAL A 130 -4.75 -5.56 8.79
C VAL A 130 -4.22 -6.59 7.79
N ALA A 131 -3.18 -7.29 8.18
CA ALA A 131 -2.60 -8.38 7.40
C ALA A 131 -3.15 -9.73 7.88
N THR A 132 -3.40 -10.66 6.96
CA THR A 132 -3.87 -12.02 7.25
C THR A 132 -3.34 -13.01 6.21
N GLN A 133 -3.28 -14.29 6.58
CA GLN A 133 -3.00 -15.40 5.64
C GLN A 133 -4.27 -15.88 4.91
N ALA A 134 -5.46 -15.44 5.33
CA ALA A 134 -6.71 -15.80 4.68
C ALA A 134 -6.85 -15.17 3.29
N ASP A 135 -7.43 -15.93 2.36
CA ASP A 135 -7.77 -15.43 1.02
C ASP A 135 -9.06 -14.59 1.04
N ALA A 136 -9.38 -13.98 -0.11
CA ALA A 136 -10.55 -13.13 -0.23
C ALA A 136 -11.88 -13.90 -0.01
N ALA A 137 -11.94 -15.19 -0.38
CA ALA A 137 -13.14 -16.00 -0.24
C ALA A 137 -13.42 -16.33 1.24
N ALA A 138 -12.39 -16.72 2.00
CA ALA A 138 -12.48 -16.94 3.43
C ALA A 138 -12.89 -15.66 4.18
N LEU A 139 -12.37 -14.50 3.77
CA LEU A 139 -12.76 -13.20 4.33
C LEU A 139 -14.21 -12.82 4.02
N ALA A 140 -14.67 -13.04 2.79
CA ALA A 140 -16.07 -12.82 2.41
C ALA A 140 -17.00 -13.67 3.28
N GLN A 141 -16.70 -14.96 3.42
CA GLN A 141 -17.50 -15.88 4.24
C GLN A 141 -17.47 -15.52 5.73
N ALA A 142 -16.30 -15.18 6.29
CA ALA A 142 -16.16 -14.87 7.71
C ALA A 142 -16.77 -13.53 8.11
N SER A 143 -16.83 -12.57 7.18
CA SER A 143 -17.42 -11.25 7.37
C SER A 143 -18.93 -11.22 7.10
N GLY A 144 -19.42 -12.06 6.19
CA GLY A 144 -20.80 -12.01 5.71
C GLY A 144 -21.11 -10.78 4.85
N LEU A 145 -20.07 -10.06 4.42
CA LEU A 145 -20.21 -8.90 3.54
C LEU A 145 -20.37 -9.32 2.08
N GLU A 146 -20.95 -8.43 1.29
CA GLU A 146 -21.15 -8.66 -0.14
C GLU A 146 -19.87 -8.37 -0.92
N GLN A 147 -19.62 -9.19 -1.95
CA GLN A 147 -18.49 -9.00 -2.86
C GLN A 147 -18.72 -7.77 -3.74
N ALA A 148 -17.75 -6.87 -3.73
CA ALA A 148 -17.69 -5.70 -4.60
C ALA A 148 -16.44 -5.78 -5.50
N ALA A 149 -16.31 -4.83 -6.44
CA ALA A 149 -15.25 -4.82 -7.45
C ALA A 149 -13.83 -4.83 -6.87
N GLN A 150 -13.61 -4.21 -5.70
CA GLN A 150 -12.28 -4.08 -5.07
C GLN A 150 -12.19 -4.65 -3.65
N GLY A 151 -13.16 -5.48 -3.25
CA GLY A 151 -13.18 -6.09 -1.93
C GLY A 151 -14.59 -6.37 -1.44
N LEU A 152 -14.88 -6.02 -0.20
CA LEU A 152 -16.14 -6.37 0.46
C LEU A 152 -16.84 -5.12 1.00
N LEU A 153 -18.17 -5.07 0.90
CA LEU A 153 -18.98 -3.94 1.35
C LEU A 153 -20.20 -4.43 2.12
N GLY A 154 -20.60 -3.67 3.13
CA GLY A 154 -21.87 -3.89 3.80
C GLY A 154 -21.97 -3.13 5.11
N SER A 155 -22.78 -3.64 6.03
CA SER A 155 -23.01 -3.03 7.33
C SER A 155 -22.94 -4.06 8.45
N THR A 156 -22.61 -3.56 9.63
CA THR A 156 -22.61 -4.32 10.88
C THR A 156 -23.47 -3.58 11.90
N ALA A 157 -23.67 -4.17 13.08
CA ALA A 157 -24.27 -3.46 14.22
C ALA A 157 -23.48 -2.18 14.62
N ALA A 158 -22.19 -2.10 14.28
CA ALA A 158 -21.33 -0.95 14.55
C ALA A 158 -21.32 0.09 13.41
N GLY A 159 -22.04 -0.15 12.30
CA GLY A 159 -22.15 0.75 11.16
C GLY A 159 -21.64 0.17 9.84
N GLY A 160 -21.68 1.00 8.80
CA GLY A 160 -21.22 0.66 7.45
C GLY A 160 -19.70 0.44 7.40
N VAL A 161 -19.27 -0.59 6.65
CA VAL A 161 -17.87 -0.97 6.51
C VAL A 161 -17.54 -1.34 5.06
N CYS A 162 -16.37 -0.92 4.60
CA CYS A 162 -15.78 -1.35 3.34
C CYS A 162 -14.40 -1.95 3.62
N LEU A 163 -14.14 -3.15 3.10
CA LEU A 163 -12.86 -3.83 3.21
C LEU A 163 -12.25 -3.88 1.81
N ILE A 164 -11.26 -3.05 1.53
CA ILE A 164 -10.51 -3.12 0.27
C ILE A 164 -9.42 -4.18 0.44
N LEU A 165 -9.36 -5.13 -0.47
CA LEU A 165 -8.49 -6.31 -0.33
C LEU A 165 -7.32 -6.25 -1.33
N SER A 166 -6.11 -6.42 -0.80
CA SER A 166 -4.87 -6.46 -1.57
C SER A 166 -4.18 -7.79 -1.33
N THR A 167 -4.30 -8.70 -2.30
CA THR A 167 -3.95 -10.11 -2.15
C THR A 167 -2.68 -10.49 -2.91
N SER A 168 -1.85 -11.32 -2.28
CA SER A 168 -0.74 -12.06 -2.89
C SER A 168 -1.00 -13.57 -2.80
N GLN A 169 -0.06 -14.39 -3.27
CA GLN A 169 -0.19 -15.85 -3.20
C GLN A 169 -0.32 -16.39 -1.77
N THR A 170 0.23 -15.67 -0.77
CA THR A 170 0.30 -16.16 0.61
C THR A 170 -0.36 -15.22 1.61
N LYS A 171 -0.71 -14.00 1.24
CA LYS A 171 -1.13 -12.98 2.20
C LYS A 171 -2.17 -12.04 1.60
N THR A 172 -3.14 -11.67 2.41
CA THR A 172 -4.07 -10.57 2.11
C THR A 172 -3.84 -9.42 3.07
N THR A 173 -3.79 -8.21 2.54
CA THR A 173 -3.90 -6.97 3.35
C THR A 173 -5.28 -6.40 3.16
N ILE A 174 -5.96 -6.15 4.27
CA ILE A 174 -7.28 -5.53 4.34
C ILE A 174 -7.09 -4.07 4.69
N HIS A 175 -7.46 -3.16 3.79
CA HIS A 175 -7.58 -1.73 4.09
C HIS A 175 -9.04 -1.45 4.43
N ALA A 176 -9.35 -1.45 5.73
CA ALA A 176 -10.71 -1.24 6.21
C ALA A 176 -11.04 0.25 6.27
N LEU A 177 -12.21 0.60 5.75
CA LEU A 177 -12.83 1.91 5.84
C LEU A 177 -14.16 1.77 6.59
N ALA A 178 -14.50 2.77 7.39
CA ALA A 178 -15.74 2.84 8.16
C ALA A 178 -16.59 4.01 7.68
N ALA A 179 -17.92 3.87 7.69
CA ALA A 179 -18.81 5.01 7.50
C ALA A 179 -18.50 6.08 8.57
N LYS A 180 -18.66 7.36 8.24
CA LYS A 180 -18.29 8.48 9.13
C LYS A 180 -18.90 8.37 10.54
N GLU A 181 -20.15 7.93 10.62
CA GLU A 181 -20.93 7.80 11.87
C GLU A 181 -20.80 6.44 12.57
N ALA A 182 -19.95 5.54 12.05
CA ALA A 182 -19.78 4.22 12.63
C ALA A 182 -19.02 4.25 13.96
N ASP A 183 -19.33 3.31 14.85
CA ASP A 183 -18.50 3.03 16.02
C ASP A 183 -17.20 2.34 15.56
N ARG A 184 -16.15 3.15 15.41
CA ARG A 184 -14.85 2.70 14.90
C ARG A 184 -14.18 1.69 15.82
N VAL A 185 -14.39 1.77 17.13
CA VAL A 185 -13.79 0.83 18.08
C VAL A 185 -14.47 -0.52 17.97
N ALA A 186 -15.81 -0.53 17.92
CA ALA A 186 -16.58 -1.75 17.72
C ALA A 186 -16.29 -2.38 16.34
N LEU A 187 -16.21 -1.58 15.27
CA LEU A 187 -15.83 -2.06 13.93
C LEU A 187 -14.40 -2.64 13.91
N SER A 188 -13.45 -2.01 14.59
CA SER A 188 -12.08 -2.51 14.65
C SER A 188 -12.02 -3.89 15.31
N ARG A 189 -12.75 -4.08 16.42
CA ARG A 189 -12.87 -5.36 17.14
C ARG A 189 -13.63 -6.40 16.32
N TRP A 190 -14.68 -5.99 15.63
CA TRP A 190 -15.40 -6.86 14.70
C TRP A 190 -14.45 -7.38 13.61
N LEU A 191 -13.60 -6.52 13.05
CA LEU A 191 -12.62 -6.89 12.03
C LEU A 191 -11.57 -7.88 12.58
N ASP A 192 -11.10 -7.72 13.82
CA ASP A 192 -10.23 -8.72 14.46
C ASP A 192 -10.93 -10.10 14.51
N GLY A 193 -12.23 -10.11 14.84
CA GLY A 193 -13.04 -11.33 14.84
C GLY A 193 -13.21 -11.95 13.45
N VAL A 194 -13.36 -11.13 12.40
CA VAL A 194 -13.41 -11.61 11.00
C VAL A 194 -12.11 -12.28 10.61
N VAL A 195 -10.97 -11.62 10.86
CA VAL A 195 -9.64 -12.16 10.52
C VAL A 195 -9.40 -13.48 11.23
N ARG A 196 -9.68 -13.55 12.54
CA ARG A 196 -9.53 -14.80 13.31
C ARG A 196 -10.36 -15.95 12.72
N ARG A 197 -11.64 -15.73 12.44
CA ARG A 197 -12.53 -16.76 11.87
C ARG A 197 -12.13 -17.17 10.46
N ALA A 198 -11.55 -16.25 9.68
CA ALA A 198 -11.06 -16.54 8.34
C ALA A 198 -9.80 -17.42 8.40
N GLU A 199 -8.88 -17.15 9.32
CA GLU A 199 -7.63 -17.91 9.48
C GLU A 199 -7.82 -19.29 10.08
N GLU A 200 -8.75 -19.46 11.04
CA GLU A 200 -9.11 -20.77 11.61
C GLU A 200 -9.52 -21.79 10.53
N ARG A 201 -10.04 -21.32 9.39
CA ARG A 201 -10.47 -22.16 8.27
C ARG A 201 -9.37 -22.51 7.28
N VAL A 202 -8.29 -21.74 7.25
CA VAL A 202 -7.11 -22.04 6.42
C VAL A 202 -6.30 -23.19 7.03
N LEU A 203 -6.40 -23.37 8.35
CA LEU A 203 -5.68 -24.39 9.11
C LEU A 203 -6.48 -25.70 9.31
N ALA A 204 -7.76 -25.73 8.93
CA ALA A 204 -8.66 -26.87 9.07
C ALA A 204 -8.74 -27.69 7.78
#